data_AF-K9WHH2-F1
#
_entry.id   AF-K9WHH2-F1
#
_cell.length_a   1.000
_cell.length_b   1.000
_cell.length_c   1.000
_cell.angle_alpha   90.00
_cell.angle_beta   90.00
_cell.angle_gamma   90.00
#
_symmetry.space_group_name_H-M   'P 1'
#
loop_
_entity.id
_entity.type
_entity.pdbx_description
1 polymer ?
#
loop_
_entity_poly.entity_id
_entity_poly.type
_entity_poly.pdbx_seq_one_letter_code
_entity_poly.pdbx_strand_id
1 'polypeptide(L)'
;MGILAIRADERVKDVRFTEETISVDLMDGRTITVPLVWYPRLLNATPEQRSQWKVSGGGYGIHWEEIDEDLSTEGMLRGAPAPRQNLSAAEGLAT
;
A
#
# COMPACT_ATOMS: atom_id res chain seq x y z
N MET A 1 -5.62 4.58 -37.33
CA MET A 1 -6.11 5.03 -36.02
C MET A 1 -5.09 4.66 -34.95
N GLY A 2 -4.26 5.60 -34.53
CA GLY A 2 -3.43 5.41 -33.34
C GLY A 2 -4.31 5.65 -32.12
N ILE A 3 -4.52 4.64 -31.29
CA ILE A 3 -5.12 4.87 -29.98
C ILE A 3 -4.18 5.81 -29.23
N LEU A 4 -4.69 6.97 -28.81
CA LEU A 4 -4.07 7.78 -27.76
C LEU A 4 -4.26 7.00 -26.46
N ALA A 5 -3.59 5.86 -26.32
CA ALA A 5 -3.57 5.14 -25.08
C ALA A 5 -2.87 6.07 -24.09
N ILE A 6 -3.63 6.57 -23.11
CA ILE A 6 -3.07 7.14 -21.89
C ILE A 6 -2.05 6.13 -21.42
N ARG A 7 -0.76 6.52 -21.37
CA ARG A 7 0.29 5.65 -20.86
C ARG A 7 -0.06 5.40 -19.40
N ALA A 8 -0.25 4.13 -19.04
CA ALA A 8 -0.50 3.73 -17.67
C ALA A 8 0.76 4.03 -16.86
N ASP A 9 0.74 5.16 -16.15
CA ASP A 9 1.81 5.61 -15.27
C ASP A 9 1.36 5.36 -13.85
N GLU A 10 1.70 4.16 -13.37
CA GLU A 10 1.25 3.60 -12.10
C GLU A 10 2.09 4.07 -10.91
N ARG A 11 2.87 5.14 -11.11
CA ARG A 11 3.64 5.75 -10.02
C ARG A 11 2.72 6.51 -9.07
N VAL A 12 3.05 6.43 -7.79
CA VAL A 12 2.35 7.09 -6.68
C VAL A 12 2.50 8.61 -6.83
N LYS A 13 1.36 9.30 -6.83
CA LYS A 13 1.27 10.75 -6.78
C LYS A 13 0.88 11.23 -5.38
N ASP A 14 -0.14 10.62 -4.79
CA ASP A 14 -0.63 10.96 -3.46
C ASP A 14 -1.28 9.75 -2.78
N VAL A 15 -1.32 9.75 -1.44
CA VAL A 15 -1.92 8.69 -0.64
C VAL A 15 -2.82 9.30 0.43
N ARG A 16 -4.08 8.87 0.45
CA ARG A 16 -5.13 9.39 1.33
C ARG A 16 -5.82 8.25 2.06
N PHE A 17 -6.21 8.51 3.30
CA PHE A 17 -6.87 7.54 4.17
C PHE A 17 -8.24 8.04 4.61
N THR A 18 -9.16 7.09 4.78
CA THR A 18 -10.34 7.24 5.61
C THR A 18 -10.26 6.25 6.78
N GLU A 19 -11.30 6.15 7.60
CA GLU A 19 -11.38 5.10 8.63
C GLU A 19 -11.44 3.69 8.01
N GLU A 20 -11.94 3.55 6.78
CA GLU A 20 -12.24 2.26 6.16
C GLU A 20 -11.39 1.95 4.93
N THR A 21 -10.76 2.95 4.31
CA THR A 21 -10.09 2.80 3.00
C THR A 21 -8.75 3.50 2.94
N ILE A 22 -7.89 2.98 2.07
CA ILE A 22 -6.70 3.65 1.55
C ILE A 22 -6.92 3.93 0.06
N SER A 23 -6.61 5.15 -0.36
CA SER A 23 -6.69 5.61 -1.75
C SER A 23 -5.33 6.11 -2.21
N VAL A 24 -4.89 5.65 -3.38
CA VAL A 24 -3.64 6.07 -4.01
C VAL A 24 -3.95 6.71 -5.34
N ASP A 25 -3.58 7.98 -5.48
CA ASP A 25 -3.65 8.69 -6.75
C ASP A 25 -2.39 8.36 -7.56
N LEU A 26 -2.57 8.01 -8.83
CA LEU A 26 -1.51 7.66 -9.76
C LEU A 26 -1.13 8.87 -10.64
N MET A 27 0.08 8.86 -11.17
CA MET A 27 0.58 9.92 -12.06
C MET A 27 -0.22 10.03 -13.37
N ASP A 28 -0.86 8.95 -13.82
CA ASP A 28 -1.75 8.96 -14.99
C ASP A 28 -3.18 9.47 -14.72
N GLY A 29 -3.47 9.90 -13.48
CA GLY A 29 -4.75 10.47 -13.09
C GLY A 29 -5.80 9.46 -12.64
N ARG A 30 -5.49 8.15 -12.60
CA ARG A 30 -6.34 7.15 -11.93
C ARG A 30 -6.19 7.25 -10.41
N THR A 31 -7.19 6.74 -9.70
CA THR A 31 -7.14 6.52 -8.25
C THR A 31 -7.47 5.06 -7.96
N ILE A 32 -6.66 4.39 -7.15
CA ILE A 32 -6.92 3.05 -6.65
C ILE A 32 -7.43 3.18 -5.21
N THR A 33 -8.64 2.70 -4.92
CA THR A 33 -9.19 2.67 -3.56
C THR A 33 -9.45 1.24 -3.16
N VAL A 34 -8.92 0.84 -2.01
CA VAL A 34 -9.09 -0.51 -1.44
C VAL A 34 -9.42 -0.43 0.05
N PRO A 35 -10.05 -1.47 0.63
CA PRO A 35 -10.33 -1.53 2.05
C PRO A 35 -9.05 -1.51 2.89
N LEU A 36 -9.00 -0.65 3.91
CA LEU A 36 -7.87 -0.54 4.84
C LEU A 36 -7.65 -1.84 5.63
N VAL A 37 -8.71 -2.62 5.86
CA VAL A 37 -8.66 -3.93 6.52
C VAL A 37 -7.77 -4.96 5.80
N TRP A 38 -7.42 -4.73 4.53
CA TRP A 38 -6.45 -5.56 3.82
C TRP A 38 -5.01 -5.40 4.32
N TYR A 39 -4.73 -4.32 5.06
CA TYR A 39 -3.41 -3.96 5.58
C TYR A 39 -3.48 -3.79 7.10
N PRO A 40 -3.44 -4.89 7.88
CA PRO A 40 -3.65 -4.84 9.32
C PRO A 40 -2.70 -3.91 10.08
N ARG A 41 -1.45 -3.73 9.64
CA ARG A 41 -0.51 -2.79 10.29
C ARG A 41 -0.99 -1.34 10.13
N LEU A 42 -1.40 -0.97 8.91
CA LEU A 42 -1.98 0.35 8.63
C LEU A 42 -3.33 0.55 9.32
N LEU A 43 -4.18 -0.48 9.36
CA LEU A 43 -5.47 -0.44 10.06
C LEU A 43 -5.31 -0.11 11.56
N ASN A 44 -4.25 -0.61 12.20
CA ASN A 44 -3.99 -0.37 13.62
C ASN A 44 -3.11 0.86 13.88
N ALA A 45 -2.54 1.49 12.86
CA ALA A 45 -1.72 2.69 13.00
C ALA A 45 -2.57 3.95 13.24
N THR A 46 -2.01 4.95 13.93
CA THR A 46 -2.69 6.24 14.13
C THR A 46 -2.77 7.06 12.83
N PRO A 47 -3.68 8.04 12.71
CA PRO A 47 -3.73 8.93 11.55
C PRO A 47 -2.39 9.64 11.28
N GLU A 48 -1.67 10.03 12.34
CA GLU A 48 -0.35 10.66 12.23
C GLU A 48 0.64 9.69 11.61
N GLN A 49 0.73 8.45 12.10
CA GLN A 49 1.62 7.43 11.54
C GLN A 49 1.28 7.11 10.08
N ARG A 50 -0.01 6.99 9.74
CA ARG A 50 -0.46 6.77 8.35
C ARG A 50 -0.08 7.92 7.42
N SER A 51 0.00 9.15 7.93
CA SER A 51 0.42 10.31 7.14
C SER A 51 1.94 10.34 6.86
N GLN A 52 2.74 9.58 7.61
CA GLN A 52 4.22 9.53 7.47
C GLN A 52 4.68 8.49 6.44
N TRP A 53 4.12 8.55 5.24
CA TRP A 53 4.54 7.69 4.12
C TRP A 53 5.60 8.36 3.24
N LYS A 54 6.40 7.53 2.56
CA LYS A 54 7.37 7.95 1.56
C LYS A 54 7.19 7.12 0.29
N VAL A 55 7.38 7.74 -0.88
CA VAL A 55 7.45 7.01 -2.15
C VAL A 55 8.71 6.14 -2.17
N SER A 56 8.58 4.88 -2.55
CA SER A 56 9.67 3.91 -2.67
C SER A 56 9.64 3.19 -4.04
N GLY A 57 10.58 2.27 -4.28
CA GLY A 57 10.56 1.39 -5.46
C GLY A 57 10.52 2.11 -6.82
N GLY A 58 11.22 3.23 -6.98
CA GLY A 58 11.24 3.99 -8.23
C GLY A 58 9.93 4.71 -8.57
N GLY A 59 9.04 4.87 -7.60
CA GLY A 59 7.73 5.50 -7.78
C GLY A 59 6.55 4.54 -7.64
N TYR A 60 6.77 3.23 -7.64
CA TYR A 60 5.71 2.23 -7.62
C TYR A 60 5.41 1.67 -6.22
N GLY A 61 6.18 2.09 -5.21
CA GLY A 61 6.03 1.67 -3.83
C GLY A 61 5.67 2.81 -2.89
N ILE A 62 5.10 2.45 -1.75
CA ILE A 62 4.78 3.34 -0.62
C ILE A 62 5.33 2.66 0.63
N HIS A 63 6.18 3.36 1.37
CA HIS A 63 6.85 2.85 2.56
C HIS A 63 6.48 3.69 3.79
N TRP A 64 6.17 3.02 4.90
CA TRP A 64 5.99 3.60 6.22
C TRP A 64 7.09 3.12 7.16
N GLU A 65 8.00 4.01 7.54
CA GLU A 65 9.18 3.69 8.35
C GLU A 65 8.80 3.32 9.79
N GLU A 66 7.89 4.06 10.43
CA GLU A 66 7.46 3.79 11.80
C GLU A 66 6.57 2.54 11.93
N ILE A 67 5.79 2.24 10.89
CA ILE A 67 4.88 1.09 10.86
C ILE A 67 5.62 -0.18 10.38
N ASP A 68 6.73 0.01 9.67
CA ASP A 68 7.48 -1.03 8.96
C ASP A 68 6.56 -1.76 7.96
N GLU A 69 5.89 -0.99 7.09
CA GLU A 69 4.97 -1.51 6.09
C GLU A 69 5.31 -0.96 4.71
N ASP A 70 5.20 -1.83 3.70
CA ASP A 70 5.47 -1.53 2.30
C ASP A 70 4.31 -1.99 1.42
N LEU A 71 3.77 -1.06 0.63
CA LEU A 71 2.74 -1.35 -0.38
C LEU A 71 3.28 -1.06 -1.78
N SER A 72 2.79 -1.80 -2.77
CA SER A 72 3.04 -1.52 -4.18
C SER A 72 1.75 -1.22 -4.93
N THR A 73 1.79 -0.27 -5.86
CA THR A 73 0.63 0.08 -6.68
C THR A 73 0.20 -1.11 -7.54
N GLU A 74 1.14 -1.92 -7.99
CA GLU A 74 0.89 -3.19 -8.70
C GLU A 74 0.11 -4.20 -7.84
N GLY A 75 0.47 -4.36 -6.57
CA GLY A 75 -0.24 -5.22 -5.62
C GLY A 75 -1.68 -4.75 -5.39
N MET A 76 -1.87 -3.44 -5.24
CA MET A 76 -3.19 -2.82 -5.09
C MET A 76 -4.05 -3.01 -6.33
N LEU A 77 -3.50 -2.81 -7.55
CA LEU A 77 -4.22 -3.00 -8.82
C LEU A 77 -4.68 -4.44 -9.04
N ARG A 78 -3.91 -5.42 -8.56
CA ARG A 78 -4.30 -6.83 -8.60
C ARG A 78 -5.36 -7.22 -7.57
N GLY A 79 -5.70 -6.33 -6.64
CA GLY A 79 -6.56 -6.65 -5.51
C GLY A 79 -5.92 -7.64 -4.53
N ALA A 80 -4.58 -7.65 -4.43
CA ALA A 80 -3.87 -8.53 -3.52
C ALA A 80 -3.83 -7.89 -2.11
N PRO A 81 -4.44 -8.51 -1.08
CA PRO A 81 -4.29 -8.04 0.30
C PRO A 81 -2.85 -8.28 0.79
N ALA A 82 -2.49 -7.68 1.94
CA ALA A 82 -1.19 -7.93 2.55
C ALA A 82 -0.96 -9.45 2.71
N PRO A 83 0.24 -9.97 2.42
CA PRO A 83 0.55 -11.35 2.70
C PRO A 83 0.32 -11.62 4.19
N ARG A 84 -0.41 -12.69 4.52
CA ARG A 84 -0.51 -13.14 5.91
C ARG A 84 0.90 -13.53 6.37
N GLN A 85 1.41 -12.80 7.35
CA GLN A 85 2.59 -13.21 8.08
C GLN A 85 2.22 -14.49 8.84
N ASN A 86 2.59 -15.66 8.32
CA ASN A 86 2.55 -16.88 9.10
C ASN A 86 3.59 -16.74 10.21
N LEU A 87 3.13 -16.46 11.43
CA LEU A 87 3.92 -16.59 12.66
C LEU A 87 4.35 -18.05 12.81
N SER A 88 5.41 -18.46 12.13
CA SER A 88 6.05 -19.76 12.24
C SER A 88 7.52 -19.57 12.58
N ALA A 89 7.81 -19.17 13.82
CA ALA A 89 9.13 -19.32 14.46
C ALA A 89 9.14 -18.85 15.93
N ALA A 90 8.21 -19.32 16.78
CA ALA A 90 8.30 -19.07 18.23
C ALA A 90 7.73 -20.21 19.11
N GLU A 91 7.74 -21.45 18.62
CA GLU A 91 7.48 -22.63 19.46
C GLU A 91 8.68 -23.57 19.36
N GLY A 92 9.65 -23.35 20.24
CA GLY A 92 10.81 -24.22 20.36
C GLY A 92 11.96 -23.50 21.01
N LEU A 93 11.87 -23.28 22.33
CA LEU A 93 12.99 -23.23 23.28
C LEU A 93 12.40 -23.04 24.69
N ALA A 94 11.75 -24.10 25.18
CA ALA A 94 11.51 -24.31 26.60
C ALA A 94 11.72 -25.79 26.91
N THR A 95 12.99 -26.15 27.11
CA THR A 95 13.46 -27.28 27.91
C THR A 95 14.83 -26.91 28.43
#